data_AF-A0A8B6LRV9-F1
#
_entry.id   AF-A0A8B6LRV9-F1
#
_cell.length_a   1.000
_cell.length_b   1.000
_cell.length_c   1.000
_cell.angle_alpha   90.00
_cell.angle_beta   90.00
_cell.angle_gamma   90.00
#
_symmetry.space_group_name_H-M   'P 1'
#
loop_
_entity.id
_entity.type
_entity.pdbx_description
1 polymer ?
#
loop_
_entity_poly.entity_id
_entity_poly.type
_entity_poly.pdbx_seq_one_letter_code
_entity_poly.pdbx_strand_id
1 'polypeptide(L)'
;MKNKRLFFTQVTIAVTGLVTPWLVPQAWLSYILVTCLVLGLVWGVLAAISARGGDLSPGLGALSWLVLGTEKPAAEVADTRALTLFWITVLYAGSFSVGAFAAVLA
;
A
#
# COMPACT_ATOMS: atom_id res chain seq x y z
N MET A 1 25.44 2.22 1.19
CA MET A 1 24.74 3.00 0.13
C MET A 1 23.30 2.53 -0.15
N LYS A 2 22.97 1.23 -0.05
CA LYS A 2 21.60 0.71 -0.31
C LYS A 2 20.49 1.33 0.55
N ASN A 3 20.69 1.53 1.86
CA ASN A 3 19.67 2.12 2.74
C ASN A 3 19.36 3.59 2.43
N LYS A 4 20.37 4.37 2.01
CA LYS A 4 20.15 5.78 1.65
C LYS A 4 19.25 5.89 0.42
N ARG A 5 19.45 5.03 -0.58
CA ARG A 5 18.64 5.03 -1.82
C ARG A 5 17.18 4.65 -1.54
N LEU A 6 16.94 3.63 -0.72
CA LEU A 6 15.59 3.23 -0.29
C LEU A 6 14.87 4.33 0.47
N PHE A 7 15.56 4.98 1.41
CA PHE A 7 15.02 6.11 2.15
C PHE A 7 14.65 7.28 1.24
N PHE A 8 15.55 7.66 0.33
CA PHE A 8 15.26 8.71 -0.66
C PHE A 8 14.04 8.37 -1.51
N THR A 9 13.93 7.13 -2.00
CA THR A 9 12.76 6.69 -2.77
C THR A 9 11.46 6.81 -1.98
N GLN A 10 11.43 6.38 -0.72
CA GLN A 10 10.25 6.48 0.15
C GLN A 10 9.85 7.95 0.39
N VAL A 11 10.83 8.81 0.67
CA VAL A 11 10.60 10.25 0.86
C VAL A 11 10.03 10.87 -0.41
N THR A 12 10.61 10.57 -1.59
CA THR A 12 10.09 11.07 -2.86
C THR A 12 8.64 10.66 -3.07
N ILE A 13 8.30 9.38 -2.87
CA ILE A 13 6.92 8.88 -3.03
C ILE A 13 5.96 9.61 -2.08
N ALA A 14 6.34 9.78 -0.82
CA ALA A 14 5.50 10.47 0.16
C ALA A 14 5.28 11.94 -0.21
N VAL A 15 6.34 12.66 -0.63
CA VAL A 15 6.25 14.05 -1.07
C VAL A 15 5.39 14.17 -2.33
N THR A 16 5.59 13.29 -3.32
CA THR A 16 4.77 13.28 -4.53
C THR A 16 3.30 13.04 -4.19
N GLY A 17 3.00 12.07 -3.32
CA GLY A 17 1.64 11.82 -2.84
C GLY A 17 1.03 13.06 -2.21
N LEU A 18 1.76 13.73 -1.30
CA LEU A 18 1.28 14.91 -0.59
C LEU A 18 1.04 16.14 -1.48
N VAL A 19 1.86 16.34 -2.51
CA VAL A 19 1.76 17.50 -3.41
C VAL A 19 0.74 17.28 -4.53
N THR A 20 0.53 16.04 -4.99
CA THR A 20 -0.38 15.74 -6.12
C THR A 20 -1.77 16.38 -6.00
N PRO A 21 -2.46 16.37 -4.84
CA PRO A 21 -3.79 16.96 -4.69
C PRO A 21 -3.88 18.47 -4.98
N TRP A 22 -2.76 19.19 -4.86
CA TRP A 22 -2.69 20.63 -5.14
C TRP A 22 -2.55 20.93 -6.65
N LEU A 23 -2.19 19.93 -7.45
CA LEU A 23 -1.88 20.07 -8.87
C LEU A 23 -3.01 19.56 -9.78
N VAL A 24 -3.97 18.84 -9.22
CA VAL A 24 -5.06 18.20 -9.97
C VAL A 24 -6.41 18.83 -9.63
N PRO A 25 -7.38 18.81 -10.56
CA PRO A 25 -8.73 19.27 -10.26
C PRO A 25 -9.36 18.47 -9.11
N GLN A 26 -10.11 19.14 -8.22
CA GLN A 26 -10.74 18.49 -7.06
C GLN A 26 -11.65 17.30 -7.45
N ALA A 27 -12.35 17.40 -8.58
CA ALA A 27 -13.18 16.33 -9.12
C ALA A 27 -12.39 15.03 -9.43
N TRP A 28 -11.06 15.12 -9.56
CA TRP A 28 -10.20 13.99 -9.89
C TRP A 28 -9.65 13.26 -8.65
N LEU A 29 -9.74 13.88 -7.48
CA LEU A 29 -9.17 13.34 -6.24
C LEU A 29 -9.78 11.97 -5.89
N SER A 30 -11.10 11.81 -6.07
CA SER A 30 -11.80 10.55 -5.82
C SER A 30 -11.35 9.45 -6.77
N TYR A 31 -11.17 9.73 -8.07
CA TYR A 31 -10.71 8.75 -9.05
C TYR A 31 -9.28 8.29 -8.76
N ILE A 32 -8.39 9.22 -8.36
CA ILE A 32 -7.01 8.88 -7.98
C ILE A 32 -7.02 7.99 -6.74
N LEU A 33 -7.80 8.34 -5.71
CA LEU A 33 -7.90 7.53 -4.49
C LEU A 33 -8.41 6.11 -4.77
N VAL A 34 -9.47 5.97 -5.56
CA VAL A 34 -10.02 4.66 -5.96
C VAL A 34 -8.97 3.86 -6.73
N THR A 35 -8.24 4.49 -7.64
CA THR A 35 -7.16 3.83 -8.40
C THR A 35 -6.07 3.32 -7.48
N CYS A 36 -5.66 4.11 -6.48
CA CYS A 36 -4.67 3.67 -5.48
C CYS A 36 -5.17 2.50 -4.65
N LEU A 37 -6.45 2.49 -4.25
CA LEU A 37 -7.05 1.36 -3.51
C LEU A 37 -7.08 0.10 -4.35
N VAL A 38 -7.49 0.18 -5.62
CA VAL A 38 -7.52 -0.96 -6.55
C VAL A 38 -6.10 -1.50 -6.77
N LEU A 39 -5.13 -0.64 -7.04
CA LEU A 39 -3.73 -1.06 -7.20
C LEU A 39 -3.18 -1.69 -5.91
N GLY A 40 -3.46 -1.09 -4.75
CA GLY A 40 -3.07 -1.62 -3.45
C GLY A 40 -3.65 -3.01 -3.22
N LEU A 41 -4.93 -3.22 -3.55
CA LEU A 41 -5.57 -4.53 -3.48
C LEU A 41 -4.91 -5.54 -4.44
N VAL A 42 -4.66 -5.16 -5.71
CA VAL A 42 -4.00 -6.03 -6.69
C VAL A 42 -2.62 -6.47 -6.20
N TRP A 43 -1.79 -5.53 -5.73
CA TRP A 43 -0.46 -5.85 -5.22
C TRP A 43 -0.51 -6.65 -3.92
N GLY A 44 -1.48 -6.36 -3.04
CA GLY A 44 -1.71 -7.11 -1.81
C GLY A 44 -2.12 -8.55 -2.08
N VAL A 45 -3.02 -8.77 -3.04
CA VAL A 45 -3.44 -10.12 -3.48
C VAL A 45 -2.27 -10.87 -4.11
N LEU A 46 -1.49 -10.23 -4.99
CA LEU A 46 -0.30 -10.86 -5.58
C LEU A 46 0.74 -11.23 -4.51
N ALA A 47 0.97 -10.36 -3.53
CA ALA A 47 1.86 -10.62 -2.40
C ALA A 47 1.34 -11.80 -1.56
N ALA A 48 0.05 -11.83 -1.23
CA ALA A 48 -0.58 -12.90 -0.47
C ALA A 48 -0.55 -14.26 -1.19
N ILE A 49 -0.82 -14.30 -2.49
CA ILE A 49 -0.73 -15.52 -3.32
C ILE A 49 0.71 -16.03 -3.40
N SER A 50 1.70 -15.13 -3.42
CA SER A 50 3.11 -15.51 -3.48
C SER A 50 3.65 -16.09 -2.16
N ALA A 51 2.89 -16.01 -1.07
CA ALA A 51 3.35 -16.40 0.25
C ALA A 51 3.47 -17.93 0.40
N ARG A 52 4.62 -18.41 0.88
CA ARG A 52 4.95 -19.85 1.03
C ARG A 52 5.21 -20.20 2.49
N GLY A 53 4.72 -21.37 2.92
CA GLY A 53 4.89 -21.89 4.29
C GLY A 53 4.00 -21.19 5.33
N GLY A 54 3.96 -21.70 6.56
CA GLY A 54 3.21 -21.11 7.68
C GLY A 54 1.81 -21.71 7.86
N ASP A 55 1.74 -22.90 8.46
CA ASP A 55 0.48 -23.45 8.96
C ASP A 55 0.16 -22.77 10.29
N LEU A 56 -1.02 -22.14 10.37
CA LEU A 56 -1.61 -21.70 11.63
C LEU A 56 -2.73 -22.64 12.03
N SER A 57 -3.00 -22.69 13.33
CA SER A 57 -4.18 -23.39 13.82
C SER A 57 -5.45 -22.78 13.18
N PRO A 58 -6.46 -23.62 12.86
CA PRO A 58 -7.61 -23.21 12.05
C PRO A 58 -8.35 -21.96 12.57
N GLY A 59 -8.37 -21.74 13.89
CA GLY A 59 -8.97 -20.55 14.50
C GLY A 59 -8.18 -19.25 14.30
N LEU A 60 -6.84 -19.33 14.29
CA LEU A 60 -5.97 -18.17 14.03
C LEU A 60 -5.89 -17.83 12.54
N GLY A 61 -6.03 -18.84 11.66
CA GLY A 61 -6.14 -18.64 10.21
C GLY A 61 -7.38 -17.83 9.81
N ALA A 62 -8.53 -18.11 10.41
CA ALA A 62 -9.77 -17.37 10.13
C ALA A 62 -9.70 -15.90 10.62
N LEU A 63 -9.15 -15.66 11.82
CA LEU A 63 -9.00 -14.30 12.35
C LEU A 63 -7.97 -13.48 11.57
N SER A 64 -6.86 -14.10 11.19
CA SER A 64 -5.85 -13.45 10.35
C SER A 64 -6.34 -13.20 8.92
N TRP A 65 -7.18 -14.07 8.37
CA TRP A 65 -7.85 -13.78 7.11
C TRP A 65 -8.80 -12.58 7.20
N LEU A 66 -9.54 -12.47 8.31
CA LEU A 66 -10.49 -11.38 8.50
C LEU A 66 -9.82 -10.01 8.70
N VAL A 67 -8.63 -10.00 9.32
CA VAL A 67 -7.87 -8.78 9.63
C VAL A 67 -6.83 -8.42 8.56
N LEU A 68 -6.17 -9.43 7.96
CA LEU A 68 -5.05 -9.25 7.01
C LEU A 68 -5.38 -9.73 5.59
N GLY A 69 -6.50 -10.41 5.37
CA GLY A 69 -6.89 -10.96 4.07
C GLY A 69 -6.09 -12.18 3.63
N THR A 70 -5.39 -12.87 4.54
CA THR A 70 -4.55 -14.03 4.21
C THR A 70 -4.80 -15.19 5.16
N GLU A 71 -4.88 -16.41 4.63
CA GLU A 71 -4.99 -17.65 5.42
C GLU A 71 -3.65 -18.07 6.06
N LYS A 72 -2.56 -17.36 5.74
CA LYS A 72 -1.19 -17.68 6.17
C LYS A 72 -0.41 -16.41 6.56
N PRO A 73 -0.74 -15.73 7.67
CA PRO A 73 -0.03 -14.52 8.12
C PRO A 73 1.41 -14.78 8.57
N ALA A 74 1.81 -16.04 8.80
CA ALA A 74 3.20 -16.42 9.11
C ALA A 74 3.99 -16.88 7.87
N ALA A 75 3.39 -16.81 6.68
CA ALA A 75 4.05 -17.19 5.44
C ALA A 75 5.13 -16.18 5.06
N GLU A 76 6.30 -16.67 4.65
CA GLU A 76 7.29 -15.82 4.01
C GLU A 76 6.78 -15.43 2.62
N VAL A 77 6.68 -14.13 2.37
CA VAL A 77 6.28 -13.60 1.07
C VAL A 77 7.42 -13.82 0.09
N ALA A 78 7.26 -14.80 -0.81
CA ALA A 78 8.33 -15.17 -1.75
C ALA A 78 8.59 -14.07 -2.79
N ASP A 79 7.55 -13.31 -3.18
CA ASP A 79 7.70 -12.17 -4.08
C ASP A 79 7.83 -10.84 -3.31
N THR A 80 9.07 -10.52 -2.97
CA THR A 80 9.43 -9.23 -2.35
C THR A 80 9.09 -8.01 -3.21
N ARG A 81 8.93 -8.15 -4.54
CA ARG A 81 8.58 -7.03 -5.41
C ARG A 81 7.11 -6.67 -5.27
N ALA A 82 6.22 -7.65 -5.26
CA ALA A 82 4.79 -7.42 -5.03
C ALA A 82 4.55 -6.75 -3.67
N LEU A 83 5.24 -7.22 -2.62
CA LEU A 83 5.18 -6.62 -1.29
C LEU A 83 5.71 -5.18 -1.28
N THR A 84 6.81 -4.92 -2.00
CA THR A 84 7.36 -3.56 -2.11
C THR A 84 6.40 -2.63 -2.83
N LEU A 85 5.79 -3.06 -3.94
CA LEU A 85 4.81 -2.29 -4.70
C LEU A 85 3.53 -2.02 -3.89
N PHE A 86 3.09 -2.99 -3.10
CA PHE A 86 2.01 -2.82 -2.14
C PHE A 86 2.31 -1.67 -1.17
N TRP A 87 3.45 -1.73 -0.48
CA TRP A 87 3.83 -0.70 0.50
C TRP A 87 4.07 0.67 -0.13
N ILE A 88 4.62 0.72 -1.35
CA ILE A 88 4.74 1.96 -2.12
C ILE A 88 3.36 2.56 -2.38
N THR A 89 2.39 1.73 -2.78
CA THR A 89 1.02 2.17 -3.06
C THR A 89 0.33 2.66 -1.79
N VAL A 90 0.50 1.97 -0.66
CA VAL A 90 -0.02 2.39 0.66
C VAL A 90 0.61 3.72 1.09
N LEU A 91 1.93 3.87 0.95
CA LEU A 91 2.63 5.11 1.29
C LEU A 91 2.13 6.28 0.45
N TYR A 92 2.04 6.09 -0.87
CA TYR A 92 1.51 7.12 -1.77
C TYR A 92 0.07 7.48 -1.43
N ALA A 93 -0.82 6.50 -1.26
CA ALA A 93 -2.23 6.71 -0.95
C ALA A 93 -2.43 7.42 0.40
N GLY A 94 -1.63 7.07 1.40
CA GLY A 94 -1.64 7.73 2.71
C GLY A 94 -1.21 9.18 2.60
N SER A 95 -0.08 9.46 1.96
CA SER A 95 0.39 10.84 1.75
C SER A 95 -0.56 11.66 0.88
N PHE A 96 -1.14 11.06 -0.17
CA PHE A 96 -2.17 11.68 -1.00
C PHE A 96 -3.41 12.06 -0.21
N SER A 97 -3.88 11.20 0.69
CA SER A 97 -5.05 11.49 1.53
C SER A 97 -4.81 12.69 2.45
N VAL A 98 -3.62 12.78 3.05
CA VAL A 98 -3.22 13.94 3.87
C VAL A 98 -3.13 15.21 3.02
N GLY A 99 -2.49 15.12 1.85
CA GLY A 99 -2.37 16.23 0.91
C GLY A 99 -3.73 16.72 0.42
N ALA A 100 -4.67 15.81 0.14
CA ALA A 100 -6.01 16.13 -0.34
C ALA A 100 -6.83 16.81 0.75
N PHE A 101 -6.71 16.36 2.00
CA PHE A 101 -7.34 17.03 3.13
C PHE A 101 -6.82 18.48 3.28
N ALA A 102 -5.51 18.68 3.17
CA ALA A 102 -4.91 20.02 3.22
C ALA A 102 -5.33 20.90 2.04
N ALA A 103 -5.36 20.35 0.82
CA ALA A 103 -5.71 21.08 -0.40
C ALA A 103 -7.19 21.48 -0.47
N VAL A 104 -8.09 20.73 0.17
CA VAL A 104 -9.52 21.06 0.24
C VAL A 104 -9.80 22.16 1.27
N LEU A 105 -8.95 22.28 2.29
CA LEU A 105 -9.09 23.26 3.38
C LEU A 105 -8.40 24.61 3.12
N ALA A 106 -7.61 24.72 2.05
CA ALA A 106 -6.88 25.93 1.66
C ALA A 106 -7.65 26.74 0.62
#